data_AF-A0A136NVB6-F1
#
_entry.id   AF-A0A136NVB6-F1
#
_cell.length_a   1.000
_cell.length_b   1.000
_cell.length_c   1.000
_cell.angle_alpha   90.00
_cell.angle_beta   90.00
_cell.angle_gamma   90.00
#
_symmetry.space_group_name_H-M   'P 1'
#
loop_
_entity.id
_entity.type
_entity.pdbx_description
1 polymer ?
#
loop_
_entity_poly.entity_id
_entity_poly.type
_entity_poly.pdbx_seq_one_letter_code
_entity_poly.pdbx_strand_id
1 'polypeptide(L)'
;YADDDYGMDKSFRREIEKVFPDQKMQELPFDHKIYSSHFSFPNGLPKIHEHDGKPPQGFGYYLNGRLCVYYTYETNISDGWANPREHEDPPEKREESFKMGTNIIVYVLNN
;
A
#
# COMPACT_ATOMS: atom_id res chain seq x y z
N TYR A 1 1.97 5.66 -5.51
CA TYR A 1 1.14 4.76 -4.70
C TYR A 1 -0.03 4.32 -5.57
N ALA A 2 -0.35 3.04 -5.55
CA ALA A 2 -1.53 2.46 -6.18
C ALA A 2 -2.09 1.40 -5.23
N ASP A 3 -3.40 1.19 -5.24
CA ASP A 3 -4.10 0.21 -4.43
C ASP A 3 -4.98 -0.61 -5.37
N ASP A 4 -5.17 -1.90 -5.09
CA ASP A 4 -5.91 -2.77 -5.98
C ASP A 4 -7.41 -2.45 -6.06
N ASP A 5 -7.93 -1.72 -5.06
CA ASP A 5 -9.29 -1.19 -4.97
C ASP A 5 -10.37 -2.20 -5.39
N TYR A 6 -10.12 -3.47 -5.05
CA TYR A 6 -10.87 -4.65 -5.45
C TYR A 6 -11.26 -4.71 -6.94
N GLY A 7 -10.26 -4.78 -7.82
CA GLY A 7 -10.49 -5.07 -9.25
C GLY A 7 -9.38 -4.62 -10.18
N MET A 8 -8.44 -3.84 -9.69
CA MET A 8 -7.36 -3.29 -10.50
C MET A 8 -6.19 -4.26 -10.69
N ASP A 9 -6.00 -5.26 -9.82
CA ASP A 9 -4.76 -6.06 -9.75
C ASP A 9 -4.28 -6.63 -11.09
N LYS A 10 -5.16 -7.34 -11.80
CA LYS A 10 -4.81 -7.94 -13.10
C LYS A 10 -4.38 -6.88 -14.13
N SER A 11 -5.08 -5.74 -14.15
CA SER A 11 -4.78 -4.66 -15.09
C SER A 11 -3.51 -3.92 -14.69
N PHE A 12 -3.33 -3.61 -13.39
CA PHE A 12 -2.15 -2.95 -12.88
C PHE A 12 -0.88 -3.75 -13.18
N ARG A 13 -0.87 -5.05 -12.86
CA ARG A 13 0.26 -5.96 -13.15
C ARG A 13 0.62 -5.98 -14.63
N ARG A 14 -0.38 -6.09 -15.51
CA ARG A 14 -0.17 -6.10 -16.96
C ARG A 14 0.46 -4.80 -17.48
N GLU A 15 0.04 -3.65 -16.97
CA GLU A 15 0.55 -2.36 -17.44
C GLU A 15 1.90 -2.00 -16.81
N ILE A 16 2.12 -2.29 -15.53
CA ILE A 16 3.37 -1.94 -14.84
C ILE A 16 4.56 -2.75 -15.36
N GLU A 17 4.34 -3.98 -15.83
CA GLU A 17 5.36 -4.78 -16.53
C GLU A 17 5.87 -4.10 -17.81
N LYS A 18 5.04 -3.29 -18.50
CA LYS A 18 5.48 -2.52 -19.67
C LYS A 18 6.32 -1.31 -19.28
N VAL A 19 6.07 -0.74 -18.09
CA VAL A 19 6.82 0.41 -17.56
C VAL A 19 8.19 -0.02 -17.04
N PHE A 20 8.28 -1.20 -16.42
CA PHE A 20 9.51 -1.78 -15.87
C PHE A 20 9.79 -3.17 -16.47
N PRO A 21 10.12 -3.27 -17.77
CA PRO A 21 10.26 -4.56 -18.46
C PRO A 21 11.37 -5.46 -17.90
N ASP A 22 12.39 -4.86 -17.27
CA ASP A 22 13.55 -5.57 -16.72
C ASP A 22 13.45 -5.84 -15.22
N GLN A 23 12.34 -5.46 -14.58
CA GLN A 23 12.11 -5.71 -13.15
C GLN A 23 10.83 -6.51 -12.94
N LYS A 24 10.83 -7.34 -11.89
CA LYS A 24 9.61 -7.98 -11.41
C LYS A 24 9.09 -7.21 -10.20
N MET A 25 7.78 -7.12 -10.08
CA MET A 25 7.17 -6.58 -8.87
C MET A 25 7.54 -7.47 -7.67
N GLN A 26 8.11 -6.85 -6.63
CA GLN A 26 8.56 -7.57 -5.44
C GLN A 26 7.69 -7.23 -4.25
N GLU A 27 7.36 -8.23 -3.43
CA GLU A 27 6.75 -8.00 -2.13
C GLU A 27 7.77 -7.36 -1.19
N LEU A 28 7.33 -6.36 -0.43
CA LEU A 28 8.18 -5.64 0.51
C LEU A 28 8.21 -6.40 1.85
N PRO A 29 9.39 -6.68 2.41
CA PRO A 29 9.49 -7.26 3.73
C PRO A 29 8.97 -6.27 4.79
N PHE A 30 8.46 -6.78 5.92
CA PHE A 30 7.88 -5.95 6.98
C PHE A 30 8.88 -5.03 7.69
N ASP A 31 10.18 -5.28 7.54
CA ASP A 31 11.25 -4.39 8.02
C ASP A 31 11.55 -3.23 7.05
N HIS A 32 10.93 -3.18 5.88
CA HIS A 32 11.09 -2.08 4.94
C HIS A 32 10.66 -0.75 5.59
N LYS A 33 11.45 0.31 5.39
CA LYS A 33 11.24 1.63 6.03
C LYS A 33 9.86 2.23 5.78
N ILE A 34 9.16 1.86 4.71
CA ILE A 34 7.79 2.33 4.46
C ILE A 34 6.82 1.93 5.59
N TYR A 35 7.09 0.85 6.31
CA TYR A 35 6.27 0.39 7.44
C TYR A 35 6.66 1.03 8.78
N SER A 36 7.72 1.84 8.81
CA SER A 36 8.29 2.41 10.04
C SER A 36 8.79 3.85 9.89
N SER A 37 8.38 4.57 8.84
CA SER A 37 8.89 5.91 8.52
C SER A 37 8.47 6.98 9.54
N HIS A 38 7.25 6.90 10.09
CA HIS A 38 6.76 7.78 11.15
C HIS A 38 6.00 7.00 12.24
N PHE A 39 5.06 6.16 11.82
CA PHE A 39 4.35 5.20 12.66
C PHE A 39 4.88 3.78 12.41
N SER A 40 4.75 2.89 13.40
CA SER A 40 5.26 1.52 13.32
C SER A 40 4.17 0.52 12.93
N PHE A 41 4.44 -0.26 11.88
CA PHE A 41 3.61 -1.34 11.37
C PHE A 41 4.45 -2.63 11.26
N PRO A 42 4.78 -3.28 12.40
CA PRO A 42 5.71 -4.42 12.42
C PRO A 42 5.19 -5.66 11.68
N ASN A 43 3.89 -5.71 11.40
CA ASN A 43 3.23 -6.80 10.68
C ASN A 43 2.79 -6.38 9.26
N GLY A 44 3.34 -5.27 8.74
CA GLY A 44 2.97 -4.74 7.42
C GLY A 44 1.64 -3.99 7.42
N LEU A 45 0.93 -4.06 6.30
CA LEU A 45 -0.25 -3.25 6.01
C LEU A 45 -1.44 -3.55 6.95
N PRO A 46 -2.21 -2.51 7.37
CA PRO A 46 -3.49 -2.72 8.04
C PRO A 46 -4.57 -3.11 7.03
N LYS A 47 -5.27 -4.23 7.28
CA LYS A 47 -6.46 -4.64 6.50
C LYS A 47 -7.63 -3.70 6.81
N ILE A 48 -8.09 -2.91 5.83
CA ILE A 48 -9.21 -1.97 6.00
C ILE A 48 -10.51 -2.61 5.50
N HIS A 49 -10.52 -3.13 4.26
CA HIS A 49 -11.63 -3.90 3.69
C HIS A 49 -11.22 -5.32 3.32
N GLU A 50 -12.21 -6.22 3.33
CA GLU A 50 -12.05 -7.60 2.87
C GLU A 50 -12.23 -7.69 1.34
N HIS A 51 -11.33 -8.44 0.69
CA HIS A 51 -11.43 -8.80 -0.73
C HIS A 51 -11.60 -10.31 -0.86
N ASP A 52 -10.60 -11.05 -1.35
CA ASP A 52 -10.69 -12.51 -1.52
C ASP A 52 -10.25 -13.29 -0.25
N GLY A 53 -10.28 -12.64 0.92
CA GLY A 53 -9.89 -13.24 2.20
C GLY A 53 -8.39 -13.51 2.35
N LYS A 54 -7.54 -12.91 1.52
CA LYS A 54 -6.07 -13.06 1.59
C LYS A 54 -5.46 -12.02 2.54
N PRO A 55 -4.24 -12.26 3.04
CA PRO A 55 -3.53 -11.25 3.84
C PRO A 55 -3.24 -9.99 3.00
N PRO A 56 -3.19 -8.80 3.63
CA PRO A 56 -2.80 -7.58 2.95
C PRO A 56 -1.31 -7.61 2.58
N GLN A 57 -0.96 -7.19 1.36
CA GLN A 57 0.39 -7.29 0.82
C GLN A 57 0.84 -5.98 0.18
N GLY A 58 2.10 -5.61 0.43
CA GLY A 58 2.71 -4.42 -0.16
C GLY A 58 3.77 -4.84 -1.16
N PHE A 59 3.66 -4.32 -2.37
CA PHE A 59 4.55 -4.61 -3.49
C PHE A 59 5.22 -3.35 -4.01
N GLY A 60 6.33 -3.50 -4.73
CA GLY A 60 6.99 -2.35 -5.30
C GLY A 60 8.01 -2.62 -6.39
N TYR A 61 8.43 -1.49 -6.96
CA TYR A 61 9.51 -1.37 -7.94
C TYR A 61 10.52 -0.34 -7.44
N TYR A 62 11.78 -0.52 -7.83
CA TYR A 62 12.88 0.30 -7.37
C TYR A 62 13.55 1.02 -8.56
N LEU A 63 13.91 2.28 -8.35
CA LEU A 63 14.74 3.06 -9.27
C LEU A 63 15.93 3.59 -8.48
N ASN A 64 17.14 3.29 -8.93
CA ASN A 64 18.39 3.67 -8.25
C ASN A 64 18.44 3.25 -6.77
N GLY A 65 17.93 2.05 -6.46
CA GLY A 65 17.90 1.51 -5.09
C GLY A 65 16.80 2.10 -4.18
N ARG A 66 15.93 2.97 -4.71
CA ARG A 66 14.83 3.59 -3.97
C ARG A 66 13.48 3.10 -4.48
N LEU A 67 12.56 2.79 -3.57
CA LEU A 67 11.19 2.44 -3.91
C LEU A 67 10.53 3.63 -4.63
N CYS A 68 10.11 3.41 -5.88
CA CYS A 68 9.48 4.44 -6.72
C CYS A 68 8.00 4.13 -7.01
N VAL A 69 7.62 2.86 -6.96
CA VAL A 69 6.23 2.40 -7.02
C VAL A 69 5.94 1.60 -5.76
N TYR A 70 4.85 1.96 -5.09
CA TYR A 70 4.29 1.18 -3.99
C TYR A 70 2.86 0.82 -4.37
N TYR A 71 2.60 -0.48 -4.44
CA TYR A 71 1.33 -1.07 -4.81
C TYR A 71 0.82 -1.91 -3.65
N THR A 72 -0.40 -1.65 -3.18
CA THR A 72 -1.04 -2.41 -2.12
C THR A 72 -2.10 -3.33 -2.69
N TYR A 73 -2.19 -4.54 -2.14
CA TYR A 73 -3.13 -5.58 -2.53
C TYR A 73 -3.85 -6.09 -1.30
N GLU A 74 -5.14 -6.41 -1.41
CA GLU A 74 -5.91 -7.05 -0.34
C GLU A 74 -5.98 -6.17 0.91
N THR A 75 -6.13 -4.86 0.78
CA THR A 75 -6.10 -3.96 1.94
C THR A 75 -7.06 -2.78 1.87
N ASN A 76 -7.12 -2.05 0.75
CA ASN A 76 -7.88 -0.81 0.56
C ASN A 76 -7.59 0.28 1.61
N ILE A 77 -6.31 0.67 1.77
CA ILE A 77 -5.98 1.75 2.73
C ILE A 77 -6.66 3.08 2.36
N SER A 78 -6.83 3.33 1.06
CA SER A 78 -7.41 4.59 0.58
C SER A 78 -8.85 4.83 1.03
N ASP A 79 -9.60 3.78 1.34
CA ASP A 79 -11.00 3.87 1.78
C ASP A 79 -11.09 4.57 3.13
N GLY A 80 -10.15 4.27 4.04
CA GLY A 80 -10.08 4.94 5.33
C GLY A 80 -9.73 6.44 5.24
N TRP A 81 -9.18 6.90 4.11
CA TRP A 81 -8.91 8.33 3.85
C TRP A 81 -10.13 9.08 3.33
N ALA A 82 -11.12 8.37 2.79
CA ALA A 82 -12.33 8.98 2.27
C ALA A 82 -13.19 9.60 3.39
N ASN A 83 -14.25 10.30 2.98
CA ASN A 83 -15.23 10.80 3.92
C ASN A 83 -15.87 9.61 4.66
N PRO A 84 -16.05 9.66 5.99
CA PRO A 84 -16.62 8.55 6.76
C PRO A 84 -17.91 7.98 6.20
N ARG A 85 -18.74 8.79 5.53
CA ARG A 85 -20.02 8.36 4.96
C ARG A 85 -19.91 7.43 3.74
N GLU A 86 -18.75 7.35 3.10
CA GLU A 86 -18.59 6.60 1.84
C GLU A 86 -18.39 5.10 2.12
N HIS A 87 -17.63 4.76 3.17
CA HIS A 87 -17.30 3.37 3.54
C HIS A 87 -17.78 2.99 4.95
N GLU A 88 -18.16 3.97 5.78
CA GLU A 88 -18.60 3.77 7.17
C GLU A 88 -17.59 3.00 8.04
N ASP A 89 -16.30 3.12 7.70
CA ASP A 89 -15.20 2.46 8.42
C ASP A 89 -15.15 2.85 9.91
N PRO A 90 -14.94 1.88 10.81
CA PRO A 90 -14.73 2.16 12.23
C PRO A 90 -13.61 3.18 12.46
N PRO A 91 -13.71 4.07 13.46
CA PRO A 91 -12.70 5.09 13.73
C PRO A 91 -11.28 4.53 13.85
N GLU A 92 -11.10 3.35 14.46
CA GLU A 92 -9.78 2.70 14.55
C GLU A 92 -9.19 2.31 13.20
N LYS A 93 -10.01 1.83 12.25
CA LYS A 93 -9.56 1.46 10.89
C LYS A 93 -9.18 2.68 10.06
N ARG A 94 -9.93 3.77 10.23
CA ARG A 94 -9.60 5.05 9.61
C ARG A 94 -8.28 5.60 10.15
N GLU A 95 -8.07 5.52 11.46
CA GLU A 95 -6.81 5.92 12.09
C GLU A 95 -5.62 5.08 11.61
N GLU A 96 -5.76 3.75 11.52
CA GLU A 96 -4.74 2.87 10.91
C GLU A 96 -4.42 3.29 9.47
N SER A 97 -5.46 3.62 8.69
CA SER A 97 -5.32 4.07 7.30
C SER A 97 -4.55 5.38 7.19
N PHE A 98 -4.90 6.39 8.00
CA PHE A 98 -4.20 7.68 8.02
C PHE A 98 -2.75 7.54 8.47
N LYS A 99 -2.47 6.68 9.45
CA LYS A 99 -1.10 6.39 9.89
C LYS A 99 -0.27 5.75 8.79
N MET A 100 -0.80 4.76 8.08
CA MET A 100 -0.08 4.13 6.97
C MET A 100 0.09 5.09 5.78
N GLY A 101 -0.93 5.91 5.49
CA GLY A 101 -0.82 7.00 4.51
C GLY A 101 0.27 8.02 4.87
N THR A 102 0.36 8.39 6.15
CA THR A 102 1.42 9.27 6.67
C THR A 102 2.79 8.65 6.44
N ASN A 103 2.96 7.36 6.70
CA ASN A 103 4.21 6.66 6.43
C ASN A 103 4.62 6.71 4.96
N ILE A 104 3.68 6.55 4.01
CA ILE A 104 3.96 6.65 2.56
C ILE A 104 4.50 8.04 2.22
N ILE A 105 3.86 9.10 2.74
CA ILE A 105 4.29 10.49 2.50
C ILE A 105 5.63 10.78 3.17
N VAL A 106 5.82 10.36 4.41
CA VAL A 106 7.08 10.56 5.14
C VAL A 106 8.22 9.81 4.47
N TYR A 107 7.99 8.58 4.01
CA TYR A 107 8.99 7.78 3.27
C TYR A 107 9.47 8.52 2.02
N VAL A 108 8.55 9.12 1.25
CA VAL A 108 8.92 9.83 0.01
C VAL A 108 9.61 11.17 0.28
N LEU A 109 9.36 11.82 1.43
CA LEU A 109 9.98 13.11 1.78
C LEU A 109 11.33 12.99 2.51
N ASN A 110 11.56 11.90 3.25
CA ASN A 110 12.71 11.78 4.16
C ASN A 110 13.86 10.89 3.67
N ASN A 111 13.71 10.23 2.53
CA ASN A 111 14.79 9.44 1.90
C ASN A 111 15.12 10.01 0.54
#